data_AF-Q7TQ44-F1
#
_entry.id   AF-Q7TQ44-F1
#
_cell.length_a   1.000
_cell.length_b   1.000
_cell.length_c   1.000
_cell.angle_alpha   90.00
_cell.angle_beta   90.00
_cell.angle_gamma   90.00
#
_symmetry.space_group_name_H-M   'P 1'
#
loop_
_entity.id
_entity.type
_entity.pdbx_description
1 polymer ?
#
loop_
_entity_poly.entity_id
_entity_poly.type
_entity_poly.pdbx_seq_one_letter_code
_entity_poly.pdbx_strand_id
1 'polypeptide(L)'
;TKALGHGVDLGHIYGDNLERQYRLRLFKDGKLKYQVLGGEVYPPSVGQVSVLMHYPPGVPPEKQMAVGQEVFGLLPGLMLFSTIWLREHNRVCDLLKEEHPTWEDEQLFQTARLILIGETIKIIIEEYVQHLSGYFLQLKFDPELLLRAQFQYRNRIAIEFNHLYHWHPLMPDSFRVGSQEYSYEQFLFNTSMLVDYGVEAL
;
A
#
# COMPACT_ATOMS: atom_id res chain seq x y z
N THR A 1 -11.60 -8.72 -2.94
CA THR A 1 -11.38 -8.22 -1.57
C THR A 1 -12.69 -8.03 -0.83
N LYS A 2 -12.87 -8.66 0.34
CA LYS A 2 -14.06 -8.46 1.20
C LYS A 2 -13.91 -7.32 2.21
N ALA A 3 -12.67 -6.93 2.54
CA ALA A 3 -12.33 -5.78 3.40
C ALA A 3 -13.10 -5.73 4.74
N LEU A 4 -13.18 -6.87 5.44
CA LEU A 4 -13.95 -7.03 6.67
C LEU A 4 -13.42 -6.21 7.87
N GLY A 5 -12.21 -5.65 7.77
CA GLY A 5 -11.63 -4.77 8.79
C GLY A 5 -12.32 -3.41 8.92
N HIS A 6 -13.09 -2.97 7.90
CA HIS A 6 -13.84 -1.72 7.92
C HIS A 6 -13.03 -0.47 8.33
N GLY A 7 -11.82 -0.31 7.84
CA GLY A 7 -11.00 0.86 8.16
C GLY A 7 -9.56 0.73 7.70
N VAL A 8 -8.67 1.45 8.38
CA VAL A 8 -7.23 1.49 8.10
C VAL A 8 -6.54 0.30 8.77
N ASP A 9 -6.71 -0.90 8.20
CA ASP A 9 -6.06 -2.14 8.64
C ASP A 9 -4.83 -2.52 7.79
N LEU A 10 -4.55 -1.72 6.76
CA LEU A 10 -3.55 -1.94 5.71
C LEU A 10 -3.69 -3.29 4.99
N GLY A 11 -4.91 -3.84 4.89
CA GLY A 11 -5.18 -5.07 4.13
C GLY A 11 -4.84 -4.97 2.64
N HIS A 12 -4.73 -3.76 2.09
CA HIS A 12 -4.24 -3.53 0.73
C HIS A 12 -2.74 -3.81 0.55
N ILE A 13 -1.96 -3.81 1.64
CA ILE A 13 -0.55 -4.24 1.67
C ILE A 13 -0.45 -5.70 2.12
N TYR A 14 -1.14 -6.05 3.21
CA TYR A 14 -0.97 -7.33 3.90
C TYR A 14 -1.96 -8.44 3.48
N GLY A 15 -2.95 -8.13 2.65
CA GLY A 15 -4.05 -9.02 2.29
C GLY A 15 -5.26 -8.93 3.24
N ASP A 16 -6.44 -9.27 2.71
CA ASP A 16 -7.72 -9.23 3.45
C ASP A 16 -8.08 -10.52 4.20
N ASN A 17 -7.19 -11.52 4.13
CA ASN A 17 -7.30 -12.79 4.81
C ASN A 17 -5.90 -13.31 5.19
N LEU A 18 -5.85 -14.16 6.21
CA LEU A 18 -4.60 -14.64 6.81
C LEU A 18 -3.77 -15.50 5.84
N GLU A 19 -4.44 -16.29 5.00
CA GLU A 19 -3.77 -17.12 4.00
C GLU A 19 -2.98 -16.28 3.00
N ARG A 20 -3.59 -15.20 2.47
CA ARG A 20 -2.92 -14.24 1.59
C ARG A 20 -1.76 -13.55 2.31
N GLN A 21 -1.97 -13.13 3.56
CA GLN A 21 -0.92 -12.51 4.37
C GLN A 21 0.29 -13.44 4.52
N TYR A 22 0.06 -14.71 4.85
CA TYR A 22 1.13 -15.69 5.00
C TYR A 22 1.88 -15.92 3.70
N ARG A 23 1.17 -15.98 2.55
CA ARG A 23 1.83 -16.10 1.25
C ARG A 23 2.76 -14.91 0.98
N LEU A 24 2.32 -13.68 1.29
CA LEU A 24 3.07 -12.45 1.08
C LEU A 24 4.25 -12.25 2.05
N ARG A 25 4.22 -12.87 3.23
CA ARG A 25 5.29 -12.78 4.24
C ARG A 25 6.51 -13.59 3.87
N LEU A 26 7.69 -13.07 4.23
CA LEU A 26 8.97 -13.76 4.09
C LEU A 26 9.18 -14.80 5.20
N PHE A 27 8.54 -14.62 6.36
CA PHE A 27 8.79 -15.40 7.59
C PHE A 27 10.25 -15.38 8.03
N LYS A 28 10.89 -14.23 7.79
CA LYS A 28 12.23 -13.92 8.27
C LYS A 28 12.28 -12.44 8.62
N ASP A 29 12.74 -12.16 9.83
CA ASP A 29 12.94 -10.80 10.37
C ASP A 29 11.70 -9.90 10.27
N GLY A 30 10.50 -10.48 10.28
CA GLY A 30 9.22 -9.81 10.17
C GLY A 30 8.86 -9.32 8.77
N LYS A 31 9.70 -9.58 7.76
CA LYS A 31 9.61 -8.91 6.45
C LYS A 31 8.52 -9.48 5.53
N LEU A 32 8.13 -8.66 4.57
CA LEU A 32 7.40 -9.08 3.38
C LEU A 32 8.36 -9.62 2.32
N LYS A 33 7.90 -10.59 1.51
CA LYS A 33 8.63 -11.04 0.33
C LYS A 33 8.77 -9.90 -0.67
N TYR A 34 9.84 -9.95 -1.46
CA TYR A 34 10.15 -8.97 -2.48
C TYR A 34 11.00 -9.62 -3.58
N GLN A 35 11.20 -8.91 -4.67
CA GLN A 35 12.19 -9.21 -5.69
C GLN A 35 13.08 -7.99 -5.93
N VAL A 36 14.28 -8.22 -6.44
CA VAL A 36 15.22 -7.16 -6.81
C VAL A 36 15.33 -7.12 -8.33
N LEU A 37 14.98 -5.97 -8.93
CA LEU A 37 15.04 -5.74 -10.38
C LEU A 37 15.87 -4.48 -10.61
N GLY A 38 16.92 -4.56 -11.42
CA GLY A 38 17.79 -3.40 -11.71
C GLY A 38 18.50 -2.81 -10.47
N GLY A 39 18.63 -3.58 -9.38
CA GLY A 39 19.19 -3.10 -8.11
C GLY A 39 18.16 -2.58 -7.11
N GLU A 40 16.91 -2.45 -7.53
CA GLU A 40 15.82 -1.85 -6.75
C GLU A 40 14.83 -2.88 -6.22
N VAL A 41 14.23 -2.60 -5.07
CA VAL A 41 13.26 -3.49 -4.40
C VAL A 41 11.85 -3.28 -4.95
N TYR A 42 11.20 -4.37 -5.38
CA TYR A 42 9.83 -4.41 -5.87
C TYR A 42 9.01 -5.54 -5.20
N PRO A 43 7.66 -5.47 -5.24
CA PRO A 43 6.82 -6.58 -4.82
C PRO A 43 7.16 -7.87 -5.55
N PRO A 44 7.04 -9.04 -4.89
CA PRO A 44 7.39 -10.33 -5.48
C PRO A 44 6.47 -10.66 -6.65
N SER A 45 6.83 -11.61 -7.50
CA SER A 45 5.96 -12.02 -8.60
C SER A 45 4.90 -13.04 -8.16
N VAL A 46 3.79 -13.13 -8.89
CA VAL A 46 2.78 -14.18 -8.70
C VAL A 46 3.40 -15.57 -8.92
N GLY A 47 4.39 -15.68 -9.82
CA GLY A 47 5.17 -16.90 -10.00
C GLY A 47 5.90 -17.38 -8.74
N GLN A 48 6.26 -16.47 -7.82
CA GLN A 48 6.93 -16.80 -6.56
C GLN A 48 5.98 -17.02 -5.39
N VAL A 49 4.87 -16.27 -5.34
CA VAL A 49 4.03 -16.15 -4.14
C VAL A 49 2.62 -16.73 -4.31
N SER A 50 2.24 -17.12 -5.54
CA SER A 50 0.98 -17.80 -5.87
C SER A 50 -0.24 -17.19 -5.17
N VAL A 51 -0.39 -15.87 -5.23
CA VAL A 51 -1.59 -15.16 -4.77
C VAL A 51 -2.44 -14.75 -5.96
N LEU A 52 -3.76 -14.71 -5.77
CA LEU A 52 -4.66 -14.19 -6.79
C LEU A 52 -4.36 -12.71 -7.05
N MET A 53 -4.12 -12.36 -8.31
CA MET A 53 -4.07 -10.99 -8.81
C MET A 53 -4.94 -10.90 -10.05
N HIS A 54 -5.64 -9.78 -10.23
CA HIS A 54 -6.45 -9.50 -11.40
C HIS A 54 -5.58 -8.79 -12.46
N TYR A 55 -5.04 -9.59 -13.38
CA TYR A 55 -4.36 -9.11 -14.60
C TYR A 55 -5.10 -9.60 -15.85
N PRO A 56 -4.93 -8.93 -17.01
CA PRO A 56 -5.48 -9.39 -18.27
C PRO A 56 -5.00 -10.81 -18.63
N PRO A 57 -5.84 -11.61 -19.31
CA PRO A 57 -5.42 -12.92 -19.82
C PRO A 57 -4.18 -12.79 -20.71
N GLY A 58 -3.20 -13.68 -20.52
CA GLY A 58 -1.97 -13.71 -21.30
C GLY A 58 -0.77 -12.98 -20.68
N VAL A 59 -0.97 -12.18 -19.62
CA VAL A 59 0.17 -11.67 -18.84
C VAL A 59 0.78 -12.83 -18.05
N PRO A 60 2.07 -13.16 -18.24
CA PRO A 60 2.69 -14.30 -17.57
C PRO A 60 2.88 -14.05 -16.06
N PRO A 61 2.73 -15.05 -15.18
CA PRO A 61 2.82 -14.89 -13.72
C PRO A 61 4.11 -14.25 -13.22
N GLU A 62 5.21 -14.37 -13.95
CA GLU A 62 6.51 -13.79 -13.63
C GLU A 62 6.52 -12.27 -13.79
N LYS A 63 5.66 -11.72 -14.67
CA LYS A 63 5.48 -10.28 -14.89
C LYS A 63 4.34 -9.68 -14.07
N GLN A 64 3.62 -10.50 -13.32
CA GLN A 64 2.57 -10.03 -12.43
C GLN A 64 3.14 -9.81 -11.04
N MET A 65 3.14 -8.57 -10.55
CA MET A 65 3.50 -8.28 -9.17
C MET A 65 2.38 -8.67 -8.21
N ALA A 66 2.75 -9.29 -7.09
CA ALA A 66 1.87 -9.79 -6.03
C ALA A 66 1.89 -8.85 -4.81
N VAL A 67 0.74 -8.27 -4.50
CA VAL A 67 0.55 -7.33 -3.37
C VAL A 67 -0.72 -7.67 -2.58
N GLY A 68 -1.01 -6.98 -1.47
CA GLY A 68 -2.19 -7.24 -0.65
C GLY A 68 -3.52 -7.09 -1.40
N GLN A 69 -3.66 -6.06 -2.25
CA GLN A 69 -4.86 -5.81 -3.04
C GLN A 69 -4.74 -6.45 -4.44
N GLU A 70 -5.60 -7.43 -4.74
CA GLU A 70 -5.68 -8.14 -6.02
C GLU A 70 -5.83 -7.28 -7.29
N VAL A 71 -6.32 -6.04 -7.23
CA VAL A 71 -6.57 -5.15 -8.39
C VAL A 71 -5.47 -4.11 -8.63
N PHE A 72 -4.46 -4.02 -7.76
CA PHE A 72 -3.44 -2.97 -7.86
C PHE A 72 -2.52 -3.09 -9.09
N GLY A 73 -2.52 -4.26 -9.75
CA GLY A 73 -1.92 -4.42 -11.08
C GLY A 73 -2.58 -3.63 -12.21
N LEU A 74 -3.74 -3.00 -11.96
CA LEU A 74 -4.48 -2.18 -12.92
C LEU A 74 -3.74 -0.90 -13.32
N LEU A 75 -3.05 -0.24 -12.37
CA LEU A 75 -2.42 1.06 -12.58
C LEU A 75 -0.99 1.06 -12.05
N PRO A 76 -0.01 1.56 -12.81
CA PRO A 76 1.35 1.78 -12.32
C PRO A 76 1.40 2.59 -11.02
N GLY A 77 0.55 3.62 -10.88
CA GLY A 77 0.47 4.44 -9.66
C GLY A 77 0.04 3.66 -8.41
N LEU A 78 -0.83 2.66 -8.52
CA LEU A 78 -1.21 1.81 -7.38
C LEU A 78 -0.06 0.87 -6.99
N MET A 79 0.65 0.34 -7.99
CA MET A 79 1.83 -0.51 -7.75
C MET A 79 3.02 0.30 -7.20
N LEU A 80 3.16 1.58 -7.58
CA LEU A 80 4.14 2.52 -7.03
C LEU A 80 3.96 2.63 -5.51
N PHE A 81 2.76 2.99 -5.04
CA PHE A 81 2.48 3.08 -3.61
C PHE A 81 2.63 1.73 -2.90
N SER A 82 2.25 0.62 -3.54
CA SER A 82 2.48 -0.71 -2.97
C SER A 82 3.96 -1.02 -2.77
N THR A 83 4.80 -0.56 -3.69
CA THR A 83 6.26 -0.72 -3.62
C THR A 83 6.83 0.15 -2.50
N ILE A 84 6.42 1.41 -2.39
CA ILE A 84 6.85 2.32 -1.32
C ILE A 84 6.50 1.72 0.06
N TRP A 85 5.26 1.29 0.26
CA TRP A 85 4.83 0.74 1.55
C TRP A 85 5.48 -0.61 1.89
N LEU A 86 5.80 -1.43 0.89
CA LEU A 86 6.59 -2.65 1.10
C LEU A 86 8.01 -2.33 1.55
N ARG A 87 8.67 -1.36 0.89
CA ARG A 87 10.00 -0.88 1.26
C ARG A 87 9.97 -0.34 2.70
N GLU A 88 8.96 0.46 3.03
CA GLU A 88 8.80 1.03 4.38
C GLU A 88 8.58 -0.06 5.43
N HIS A 89 7.72 -1.04 5.17
CA HIS A 89 7.52 -2.17 6.08
C HIS A 89 8.84 -2.88 6.39
N ASN A 90 9.60 -3.23 5.35
CA ASN A 90 10.86 -3.94 5.52
C ASN A 90 11.94 -3.09 6.21
N ARG A 91 11.95 -1.76 5.96
CA ARG A 91 12.82 -0.80 6.64
C ARG A 91 12.49 -0.70 8.13
N VAL A 92 11.20 -0.63 8.49
CA VAL A 92 10.76 -0.63 9.89
C VAL A 92 11.12 -1.94 10.58
N CYS A 93 10.98 -3.09 9.89
CA CYS A 93 11.45 -4.37 10.43
C CYS A 93 12.95 -4.36 10.74
N ASP A 94 13.79 -3.76 9.89
CA ASP A 94 15.23 -3.63 10.15
C ASP A 94 15.51 -2.79 11.40
N LEU A 95 14.85 -1.63 11.54
CA LEU A 95 14.97 -0.79 12.74
C LEU A 95 14.50 -1.51 14.01
N LEU A 96 13.38 -2.21 13.94
CA LEU A 96 12.85 -2.98 15.07
C LEU A 96 13.79 -4.12 15.46
N LYS A 97 14.42 -4.79 14.50
CA LYS A 97 15.36 -5.88 14.77
C LYS A 97 16.66 -5.38 15.39
N GLU A 98 17.12 -4.20 15.00
CA GLU A 98 18.27 -3.53 15.60
C GLU A 98 17.99 -3.16 17.07
N GLU A 99 16.85 -2.53 17.35
CA GLU A 99 16.46 -2.12 18.70
C GLU A 99 16.03 -3.31 19.59
N HIS A 100 15.49 -4.36 18.97
CA HIS A 100 15.00 -5.55 19.67
C HIS A 100 15.59 -6.86 19.08
N PRO A 101 16.88 -7.16 19.32
CA PRO A 101 17.54 -8.32 18.73
C PRO A 101 16.88 -9.66 19.07
N THR A 102 16.22 -9.76 20.23
CA THR A 102 15.54 -10.97 20.72
C THR A 102 14.13 -11.16 20.18
N TRP A 103 13.58 -10.21 19.40
CA TRP A 103 12.26 -10.37 18.81
C TRP A 103 12.30 -11.34 17.63
N GLU A 104 11.29 -12.21 17.60
CA GLU A 104 11.04 -13.18 16.54
C GLU A 104 10.23 -12.57 15.38
N ASP A 105 10.20 -13.27 14.25
CA ASP A 105 9.55 -12.82 12.99
C ASP A 105 8.11 -12.31 13.20
N GLU A 106 7.28 -13.06 13.93
CA GLU A 106 5.87 -12.69 14.12
C GLU A 106 5.73 -11.36 14.86
N GLN A 107 6.52 -11.15 15.91
CA GLN A 107 6.46 -9.92 16.69
C GLN A 107 6.93 -8.72 15.85
N LEU A 108 8.01 -8.89 15.08
CA LEU A 108 8.51 -7.86 14.17
C LEU A 108 7.46 -7.50 13.10
N PHE A 109 6.85 -8.49 12.46
CA PHE A 109 5.83 -8.29 11.43
C PHE A 109 4.61 -7.52 11.98
N GLN A 110 4.08 -7.95 13.14
CA GLN A 110 2.90 -7.33 13.73
C GLN A 110 3.20 -5.91 14.23
N THR A 111 4.36 -5.68 14.85
CA THR A 111 4.74 -4.34 15.31
C THR A 111 5.00 -3.40 14.13
N ALA A 112 5.69 -3.85 13.08
CA ALA A 112 5.87 -3.06 11.86
C ALA A 112 4.52 -2.68 11.23
N ARG A 113 3.56 -3.63 11.18
CA ARG A 113 2.19 -3.35 10.72
C ARG A 113 1.50 -2.26 11.55
N LEU A 114 1.64 -2.28 12.88
CA LEU A 114 1.05 -1.26 13.76
C LEU A 114 1.69 0.12 13.55
N ILE A 115 3.00 0.17 13.36
CA ILE A 115 3.72 1.41 13.03
C ILE A 115 3.20 2.00 11.72
N LEU A 116 3.15 1.19 10.66
CA LEU A 116 2.66 1.65 9.35
C LEU A 116 1.18 2.06 9.37
N ILE A 117 0.33 1.45 10.21
CA ILE A 117 -1.04 1.95 10.45
C ILE A 117 -1.01 3.37 11.02
N GLY A 118 -0.16 3.62 12.02
CA GLY A 118 0.04 4.94 12.62
C GLY A 118 0.56 5.97 11.62
N GLU A 119 1.58 5.61 10.84
CA GLU A 119 2.13 6.47 9.77
C GLU A 119 1.07 6.82 8.73
N THR A 120 0.29 5.83 8.30
CA THR A 120 -0.80 6.04 7.33
C THR A 120 -1.82 7.05 7.85
N ILE A 121 -2.28 6.90 9.11
CA ILE A 121 -3.27 7.82 9.70
C ILE A 121 -2.69 9.23 9.87
N LYS A 122 -1.42 9.33 10.29
CA LYS A 122 -0.68 10.59 10.44
C LYS A 122 -0.62 11.35 9.12
N ILE A 123 -0.12 10.72 8.06
CA ILE A 123 -0.01 11.30 6.71
C ILE A 123 -1.41 11.70 6.20
N ILE A 124 -2.42 10.84 6.41
CA ILE A 124 -3.79 11.13 5.97
C ILE A 124 -4.32 12.41 6.63
N ILE A 125 -4.18 12.57 7.94
CA ILE A 125 -4.76 13.71 8.66
C ILE A 125 -3.98 15.00 8.38
N GLU A 126 -2.65 14.95 8.47
CA GLU A 126 -1.83 16.16 8.48
C GLU A 126 -1.41 16.64 7.09
N GLU A 127 -1.45 15.78 6.09
CA GLU A 127 -1.05 16.14 4.73
C GLU A 127 -2.20 15.98 3.74
N TYR A 128 -2.79 14.79 3.64
CA TYR A 128 -3.83 14.52 2.63
C TYR A 128 -5.13 15.32 2.88
N VAL A 129 -5.70 15.24 4.09
CA VAL A 129 -6.91 15.99 4.45
C VAL A 129 -6.60 17.48 4.54
N GLN A 130 -5.41 17.85 5.02
CA GLN A 130 -4.97 19.24 5.04
C GLN A 130 -5.01 19.84 3.62
N HIS A 131 -4.39 19.16 2.65
CA HIS A 131 -4.39 19.57 1.25
C HIS A 131 -5.81 19.67 0.68
N LEU A 132 -6.63 18.63 0.86
CA LEU A 132 -8.00 18.59 0.34
C LEU A 132 -8.90 19.68 0.94
N SER A 133 -8.72 19.99 2.23
CA SER A 133 -9.54 20.98 2.94
C SER A 133 -9.26 22.43 2.52
N GLY A 134 -8.03 22.73 2.10
CA GLY A 134 -7.58 24.11 1.84
C GLY A 134 -7.57 25.01 3.07
N TYR A 135 -7.65 24.45 4.29
CA TYR A 135 -7.69 25.23 5.51
C TYR A 135 -6.33 25.86 5.83
N PHE A 136 -6.36 27.06 6.43
CA PHE A 136 -5.18 27.67 7.06
C PHE A 136 -4.96 27.15 8.49
N LEU A 137 -5.94 26.46 9.06
CA LEU A 137 -5.76 25.70 10.29
C LEU A 137 -4.85 24.50 10.00
N GLN A 138 -3.78 24.36 10.78
CA GLN A 138 -2.92 23.18 10.74
C GLN A 138 -3.60 22.03 11.49
N LEU A 139 -4.05 21.03 10.74
CA LEU A 139 -4.60 19.79 11.27
C LEU A 139 -3.49 19.00 11.99
N LYS A 140 -3.87 18.27 13.04
CA LYS A 140 -2.95 17.49 13.87
C LYS A 140 -3.53 16.11 14.14
N PHE A 141 -2.72 15.08 13.91
CA PHE A 141 -2.97 13.74 14.43
C PHE A 141 -2.42 13.64 15.84
N ASP A 142 -3.33 13.70 16.81
CA ASP A 142 -3.03 13.59 18.22
C ASP A 142 -4.17 12.82 18.91
N PRO A 143 -4.02 11.50 19.09
CA PRO A 143 -5.02 10.68 19.77
C PRO A 143 -5.34 11.16 21.20
N GLU A 144 -4.42 11.87 21.87
CA GLU A 144 -4.62 12.32 23.25
C GLU A 144 -5.77 13.32 23.39
N LEU A 145 -6.08 14.05 22.32
CA LEU A 145 -7.19 15.01 22.26
C LEU A 145 -8.55 14.35 22.52
N LEU A 146 -8.68 13.05 22.23
CA LEU A 146 -9.93 12.30 22.42
C LEU A 146 -9.99 11.53 23.75
N LEU A 147 -8.91 11.48 24.55
CA LEU A 147 -8.86 10.69 25.78
C LEU A 147 -9.89 11.11 26.83
N ARG A 148 -10.32 12.38 26.81
CA ARG A 148 -11.32 12.94 27.73
C ARG A 148 -12.70 13.05 27.11
N ALA A 149 -12.87 12.64 25.85
CA ALA A 149 -14.13 12.68 25.13
C ALA A 149 -14.84 11.33 25.21
N GLN A 150 -16.17 11.34 25.12
CA GLN A 150 -16.94 10.12 24.87
C GLN A 150 -16.86 9.78 23.38
N PHE A 151 -15.84 9.00 23.00
CA PHE A 151 -15.61 8.58 21.61
C PHE A 151 -15.55 7.05 21.51
N GLN A 152 -16.08 6.48 20.42
CA GLN A 152 -16.12 5.04 20.19
C GLN A 152 -15.05 4.62 19.19
N TYR A 153 -14.08 3.81 19.64
CA TYR A 153 -12.98 3.31 18.80
C TYR A 153 -13.41 2.09 17.97
N ARG A 154 -14.43 2.28 17.12
CA ARG A 154 -14.91 1.28 16.17
C ARG A 154 -15.42 1.98 14.92
N ASN A 155 -15.28 1.33 13.77
CA ASN A 155 -15.78 1.85 12.51
C ASN A 155 -16.60 0.80 11.74
N ARG A 156 -17.49 1.29 10.88
CA ARG A 156 -18.19 0.50 9.87
C ARG A 156 -18.32 1.35 8.62
N ILE A 157 -17.57 0.98 7.57
CA ILE A 157 -17.63 1.70 6.29
C ILE A 157 -19.07 1.65 5.74
N ALA A 158 -19.65 2.82 5.55
CA ALA A 158 -20.99 3.01 5.03
C ALA A 158 -20.99 2.98 3.49
N ILE A 159 -22.10 2.54 2.89
CA ILE A 159 -22.23 2.48 1.43
C ILE A 159 -22.25 3.88 0.81
N GLU A 160 -22.81 4.85 1.52
CA GLU A 160 -22.87 6.26 1.13
C GLU A 160 -21.46 6.85 1.07
N PHE A 161 -20.59 6.49 2.02
CA PHE A 161 -19.18 6.89 2.00
C PHE A 161 -18.44 6.28 0.81
N ASN A 162 -18.76 5.04 0.43
CA ASN A 162 -18.21 4.43 -0.79
C ASN A 162 -18.60 5.25 -2.03
N HIS A 163 -19.89 5.58 -2.21
CA HIS A 163 -20.35 6.37 -3.35
C HIS A 163 -19.71 7.77 -3.36
N LEU A 164 -19.58 8.40 -2.19
CA LEU A 164 -18.95 9.70 -2.06
C LEU A 164 -17.50 9.69 -2.55
N TYR A 165 -16.75 8.60 -2.35
CA TYR A 165 -15.33 8.50 -2.71
C TYR A 165 -15.07 8.16 -4.18
N HIS A 166 -16.07 8.22 -5.07
CA HIS A 166 -15.91 7.95 -6.50
C HIS A 166 -15.33 9.18 -7.24
N TRP A 167 -14.12 9.58 -6.87
CA TRP A 167 -13.44 10.78 -7.38
C TRP A 167 -12.69 10.54 -8.70
N HIS A 168 -13.30 9.80 -9.63
CA HIS A 168 -12.79 9.57 -10.98
C HIS A 168 -12.42 10.87 -11.74
N PRO A 169 -13.08 12.03 -11.54
CA PRO A 169 -12.67 13.28 -12.17
C PRO A 169 -11.24 13.77 -11.81
N LEU A 170 -10.57 13.17 -10.84
CA LEU A 170 -9.15 13.44 -10.56
C LEU A 170 -8.20 12.83 -11.60
N MET A 171 -8.68 11.85 -12.37
CA MET A 171 -7.85 11.23 -13.39
C MET A 171 -7.69 12.18 -14.59
N PRO A 172 -6.46 12.45 -15.06
CA PRO A 172 -6.21 13.37 -16.17
C PRO A 172 -6.62 12.76 -17.52
N ASP A 173 -6.57 13.55 -18.60
CA ASP A 173 -6.79 13.05 -19.97
C ASP A 173 -5.64 12.09 -20.43
N SER A 174 -4.44 12.29 -19.88
CA SER A 174 -3.21 11.54 -20.18
C SER A 174 -2.26 11.57 -18.98
N PHE A 175 -1.31 10.63 -18.94
CA PHE A 175 -0.33 10.51 -17.86
C PHE A 175 1.04 10.96 -18.37
N ARG A 176 1.55 12.09 -17.87
CA ARG A 176 2.86 12.60 -18.27
C ARG A 176 3.95 12.14 -17.30
N VAL A 177 4.96 11.44 -17.81
CA VAL A 177 6.15 11.01 -17.06
C VAL A 177 7.39 11.57 -17.76
N GLY A 178 8.03 12.55 -17.14
CA GLY A 178 9.11 13.33 -17.75
C GLY A 178 8.67 14.03 -19.03
N SER A 179 9.33 13.72 -20.15
CA SER A 179 8.98 14.26 -21.47
C SER A 179 7.94 13.45 -22.23
N GLN A 180 7.57 12.25 -21.73
CA GLN A 180 6.62 11.36 -22.41
C GLN A 180 5.20 11.55 -21.86
N GLU A 181 4.23 11.34 -22.73
CA GLU A 181 2.81 11.41 -22.42
C GLU A 181 2.15 10.09 -22.82
N TYR A 182 1.46 9.46 -21.87
CA TYR A 182 0.85 8.15 -22.01
C TYR A 182 -0.67 8.28 -22.08
N SER A 183 -1.27 7.62 -23.07
CA SER A 183 -2.72 7.43 -23.11
C SER A 183 -3.17 6.41 -22.04
N TYR A 184 -4.47 6.35 -21.76
CA TYR A 184 -5.04 5.32 -20.90
C TYR A 184 -4.73 3.90 -21.36
N GLU A 185 -4.76 3.64 -22.66
CA GLU A 185 -4.44 2.32 -23.23
C GLU A 185 -2.99 1.90 -22.97
N GLN A 186 -2.09 2.89 -22.89
CA GLN A 186 -0.67 2.65 -22.59
C GLN A 186 -0.39 2.60 -21.09
N PHE A 187 -1.24 3.20 -20.25
CA PHE A 187 -1.05 3.27 -18.80
C PHE A 187 -1.74 2.13 -18.06
N LEU A 188 -2.99 1.80 -18.42
CA LEU A 188 -3.76 0.72 -17.81
C LEU A 188 -3.09 -0.62 -18.06
N PHE A 189 -2.93 -1.42 -16.99
CA PHE A 189 -2.26 -2.72 -17.01
C PHE A 189 -0.83 -2.71 -17.57
N ASN A 190 -0.16 -1.55 -17.58
CA ASN A 190 1.23 -1.48 -17.96
C ASN A 190 2.09 -2.15 -16.87
N THR A 191 2.69 -3.29 -17.22
CA THR A 191 3.45 -4.14 -16.29
C THR A 191 4.93 -3.80 -16.21
N SER A 192 5.44 -2.90 -17.08
CA SER A 192 6.86 -2.54 -17.11
C SER A 192 7.15 -1.13 -16.64
N MET A 193 6.22 -0.18 -16.83
CA MET A 193 6.44 1.26 -16.55
C MET A 193 7.08 1.54 -15.18
N LEU A 194 6.63 0.87 -14.12
CA LEU A 194 7.18 1.03 -12.77
C LEU A 194 8.66 0.60 -12.66
N VAL A 195 9.04 -0.47 -13.37
CA VAL A 195 10.42 -0.98 -13.38
C VAL A 195 11.28 -0.19 -14.36
N ASP A 196 10.71 0.22 -15.49
CA ASP A 196 11.41 0.98 -16.53
C ASP A 196 11.82 2.38 -16.03
N TYR A 197 10.95 3.04 -15.26
CA TYR A 197 11.19 4.38 -14.72
C TYR A 197 11.81 4.38 -13.32
N GLY A 198 11.47 3.41 -12.47
CA GLY A 198 11.83 3.43 -11.05
C GLY A 198 10.83 4.21 -10.19
N VAL A 199 10.98 4.10 -8.86
CA VAL A 199 10.10 4.76 -7.89
C VAL A 199 10.38 6.26 -7.81
N GLU A 200 11.62 6.66 -8.06
CA GLU A 200 12.10 8.04 -7.93
C GLU A 200 11.64 8.94 -9.07
N ALA A 201 11.40 8.37 -10.25
CA ALA A 201 11.02 9.13 -11.45
C ALA A 201 9.49 9.23 -11.64
N LEU A 202 8.71 8.34 -11.01
CA LEU A 202 7.25 8.31 -11.05
C LEU A 202 6.66 9.09 -9.87
#